data_AF-A0A3D4JET3-F1
#
_entry.id   AF-A0A3D4JET3-F1
#
_cell.length_a   1.000
_cell.length_b   1.000
_cell.length_c   1.000
_cell.angle_alpha   90.00
_cell.angle_beta   90.00
_cell.angle_gamma   90.00
#
_symmetry.space_group_name_H-M   'P 1'
#
loop_
_entity.id
_entity.type
_entity.pdbx_description
1 polymer ?
#
loop_
_entity_poly.entity_id
_entity_poly.type
_entity_poly.pdbx_seq_one_letter_code
_entity_poly.pdbx_strand_id
1 'polypeptide(L)'
;MVYLTRKIKVRKIMPTKSTKAKKSKKQEKIEEPVWTYRGYKLQTSEFVTAMVHFFRAEIQRANVWRQRLDTTTNWAVVATGATLSIAFSQSEVHHGIILLNTLLVLWFLFIEARRYRYYELWSYRVRLMETDFYAAMLVPPFHPSPEWAENLAENLLTPSFPISLSEAFGRRLRRNYLWIFLILYASWVAKIWLFPTPAKDFAEFIERSQVGPISGEIMIGLGVALYVFLGVFAVITINLTRATGEVLPRFGYETATAAPSEQGKPKGLRALLAPRSRRRQLLALIITDQPDAVSNRILTDMKRGVTALAGKGMYTGKDRSILLCALTVTEAHNLKSAVAKEDSKAVVIVSPAQEILGGGFAPLTEK
;
A
#
# COMPACT_ATOMS: atom_id res chain seq x y z
N MET A 1 -5.05 -91.07 -10.25
CA MET A 1 -4.46 -90.24 -9.19
C MET A 1 -2.97 -90.05 -9.50
N VAL A 2 -2.61 -88.86 -10.00
CA VAL A 2 -1.35 -88.11 -9.82
C VAL A 2 0.04 -88.80 -10.00
N TYR A 3 0.68 -88.45 -11.14
CA TYR A 3 2.06 -87.93 -11.38
C TYR A 3 3.37 -88.76 -11.41
N LEU A 4 4.25 -88.22 -12.30
CA LEU A 4 5.75 -88.24 -12.41
C LEU A 4 6.37 -89.44 -13.20
N THR A 5 7.37 -89.33 -14.11
CA THR A 5 8.43 -88.32 -14.36
C THR A 5 9.21 -88.57 -15.70
N ARG A 6 9.65 -87.48 -16.37
CA ARG A 6 10.93 -87.17 -17.11
C ARG A 6 11.64 -88.16 -18.08
N LYS A 7 12.10 -87.61 -19.24
CA LYS A 7 13.52 -87.58 -19.76
C LYS A 7 13.67 -86.62 -20.99
N ILE A 8 14.42 -85.50 -20.89
CA ILE A 8 15.77 -85.16 -21.43
C ILE A 8 15.94 -85.11 -22.98
N LYS A 9 16.25 -83.93 -23.60
CA LYS A 9 17.58 -83.49 -24.16
C LYS A 9 17.49 -82.21 -25.02
N VAL A 10 18.63 -81.56 -25.18
CA VAL A 10 18.95 -80.14 -25.45
C VAL A 10 19.13 -79.79 -26.95
N ARG A 11 18.86 -78.53 -27.38
CA ARG A 11 19.62 -77.87 -28.48
C ARG A 11 19.59 -76.32 -28.45
N LYS A 12 20.75 -75.74 -28.80
CA LYS A 12 21.18 -74.32 -28.83
C LYS A 12 20.17 -73.33 -29.44
N ILE A 13 20.11 -72.12 -28.87
CA ILE A 13 19.46 -70.93 -29.46
C ILE A 13 20.56 -69.97 -29.93
N MET A 14 20.57 -69.65 -31.23
CA MET A 14 21.25 -68.48 -31.83
C MET A 14 20.28 -67.29 -31.88
N PRO A 15 20.73 -66.02 -31.88
CA PRO A 15 19.84 -64.87 -31.82
C PRO A 15 19.39 -64.44 -33.22
N THR A 16 18.09 -64.39 -33.46
CA THR A 16 17.50 -63.71 -34.61
C THR A 16 17.06 -62.29 -34.22
N LYS A 17 17.63 -61.31 -34.92
CA LYS A 17 17.27 -59.89 -34.85
C LYS A 17 15.77 -59.72 -35.13
N SER A 18 15.05 -59.03 -34.23
CA SER A 18 13.75 -58.43 -34.60
C SER A 18 13.85 -56.90 -34.47
N THR A 19 13.39 -56.28 -35.55
CA THR A 19 13.46 -54.87 -35.89
C THR A 19 12.52 -54.05 -35.00
N LYS A 20 13.06 -52.96 -34.45
CA LYS A 20 12.31 -51.93 -33.71
C LYS A 20 11.26 -51.27 -34.60
N ALA A 21 9.98 -51.52 -34.35
CA ALA A 21 8.90 -50.61 -34.73
C ALA A 21 8.69 -49.60 -33.60
N LYS A 22 9.41 -48.47 -33.63
CA LYS A 22 9.10 -47.30 -32.80
C LYS A 22 7.81 -46.66 -33.34
N LYS A 23 6.66 -46.97 -32.74
CA LYS A 23 5.49 -46.09 -32.83
C LYS A 23 5.80 -44.82 -32.05
N SER A 24 6.06 -43.72 -32.75
CA SER A 24 6.09 -42.38 -32.17
C SER A 24 4.67 -42.04 -31.70
N LYS A 25 4.42 -42.13 -30.38
CA LYS A 25 3.34 -41.36 -29.77
C LYS A 25 3.71 -39.89 -29.95
N LYS A 26 3.14 -39.24 -30.95
CA LYS A 26 3.13 -37.79 -31.07
C LYS A 26 2.32 -37.31 -29.86
N GLN A 27 3.03 -36.96 -28.80
CA GLN A 27 2.48 -36.37 -27.60
C GLN A 27 1.92 -35.02 -28.06
N GLU A 28 0.61 -34.91 -28.23
CA GLU A 28 -0.04 -33.62 -28.33
C GLU A 28 0.33 -32.87 -27.06
N LYS A 29 1.26 -31.92 -27.18
CA LYS A 29 1.43 -30.87 -26.18
C LYS A 29 0.08 -30.18 -26.15
N ILE A 30 -0.67 -30.40 -25.07
CA ILE A 30 -1.77 -29.53 -24.69
C ILE A 30 -1.11 -28.16 -24.49
N GLU A 31 -1.10 -27.33 -25.53
CA GLU A 31 -0.71 -25.94 -25.43
C GLU A 31 -1.78 -25.25 -24.59
N GLU A 32 -1.60 -25.22 -23.27
CA GLU A 32 -2.37 -24.34 -22.40
C GLU A 32 -2.00 -22.90 -22.78
N PRO A 33 -2.90 -22.13 -23.43
CA PRO A 33 -2.61 -20.74 -23.74
C PRO A 33 -3.09 -19.93 -22.54
N VAL A 34 -2.17 -19.54 -21.65
CA VAL A 34 -2.58 -18.89 -20.39
C VAL A 34 -2.72 -17.37 -20.57
N TRP A 35 -2.11 -16.77 -21.60
CA TRP A 35 -2.31 -15.34 -21.89
C TRP A 35 -2.15 -14.99 -23.38
N THR A 36 -3.06 -14.17 -23.90
CA THR A 36 -2.96 -13.58 -25.24
C THR A 36 -2.60 -12.11 -25.13
N TYR A 37 -1.47 -11.70 -25.74
CA TYR A 37 -1.03 -10.30 -25.79
C TYR A 37 -0.94 -9.84 -27.24
N ARG A 38 -1.79 -8.91 -27.67
CA ARG A 38 -1.82 -8.38 -29.06
C ARG A 38 -1.81 -9.47 -30.15
N GLY A 39 -2.48 -10.59 -29.91
CA GLY A 39 -2.53 -11.73 -30.84
C GLY A 39 -1.42 -12.77 -30.68
N TYR A 40 -0.41 -12.54 -29.84
CA TYR A 40 0.61 -13.54 -29.47
C TYR A 40 0.13 -14.40 -28.30
N LYS A 41 0.31 -15.73 -28.39
CA LYS A 41 0.06 -16.68 -27.29
C LYS A 41 1.35 -16.88 -26.51
N LEU A 42 1.39 -16.48 -25.25
CA LEU A 42 2.55 -16.65 -24.38
C LEU A 42 2.47 -17.98 -23.62
N GLN A 43 3.59 -18.71 -23.56
CA GLN A 43 3.72 -19.87 -22.69
C GLN A 43 3.88 -19.43 -21.23
N THR A 44 3.46 -20.27 -20.28
CA THR A 44 3.58 -19.99 -18.83
C THR A 44 5.02 -19.69 -18.41
N SER A 45 6.00 -20.41 -18.98
CA SER A 45 7.43 -20.20 -18.71
C SER A 45 7.91 -18.82 -19.17
N GLU A 46 7.46 -18.36 -20.34
CA GLU A 46 7.80 -17.06 -20.90
C GLU A 46 7.19 -15.93 -20.08
N PHE A 47 5.92 -16.08 -19.66
CA PHE A 47 5.25 -15.14 -18.77
C PHE A 47 5.96 -15.02 -17.41
N VAL A 48 6.28 -16.15 -16.77
CA VAL A 48 7.03 -16.16 -15.50
C VAL A 48 8.39 -15.50 -15.66
N THR A 49 9.09 -15.78 -16.77
CA THR A 49 10.39 -15.16 -17.08
C THR A 49 10.26 -13.65 -17.22
N ALA A 50 9.27 -13.15 -17.96
CA ALA A 50 8.99 -11.72 -18.09
C ALA A 50 8.69 -11.08 -16.72
N MET A 51 7.94 -11.77 -15.86
CA MET A 51 7.61 -11.27 -14.53
C MET A 51 8.81 -11.20 -13.59
N VAL A 52 9.71 -12.19 -13.63
CA VAL A 52 10.97 -12.16 -12.89
C VAL A 52 11.84 -10.98 -13.32
N HIS A 53 11.98 -10.73 -14.63
CA HIS A 53 12.75 -9.58 -15.12
C HIS A 53 12.12 -8.25 -14.73
N PHE A 54 10.79 -8.13 -14.84
CA PHE A 54 10.06 -6.93 -14.42
C PHE A 54 10.22 -6.66 -12.92
N PHE A 55 10.07 -7.68 -12.07
CA PHE A 55 10.26 -7.56 -10.63
C PHE A 55 11.66 -7.09 -10.26
N ARG A 56 12.70 -7.67 -10.87
CA ARG A 56 14.10 -7.25 -10.67
C ARG A 56 14.29 -5.77 -11.05
N ALA A 57 13.72 -5.33 -12.15
CA ALA A 57 13.79 -3.94 -12.59
C ALA A 57 13.02 -2.97 -11.67
N GLU A 58 11.88 -3.38 -11.12
CA GLU A 58 11.11 -2.62 -10.12
C GLU A 58 11.88 -2.50 -8.79
N ILE A 59 12.44 -3.60 -8.28
CA ILE A 59 13.32 -3.58 -7.09
C ILE A 59 14.52 -2.65 -7.30
N GLN A 60 15.20 -2.76 -8.45
CA GLN A 60 16.34 -1.92 -8.75
C GLN A 60 15.97 -0.43 -8.75
N ARG A 61 14.83 -0.07 -9.36
CA ARG A 61 14.32 1.31 -9.33
C ARG A 61 13.99 1.76 -7.91
N ALA A 62 13.29 0.95 -7.12
CA ALA A 62 12.99 1.24 -5.73
C ALA A 62 14.27 1.49 -4.91
N ASN A 63 15.29 0.64 -5.06
CA ASN A 63 16.59 0.79 -4.39
C ASN A 63 17.33 2.07 -4.79
N VAL A 64 17.35 2.42 -6.08
CA VAL A 64 17.96 3.67 -6.57
C VAL A 64 17.28 4.89 -5.95
N TRP A 65 15.94 4.87 -5.89
CA TRP A 65 15.19 5.96 -5.27
C TRP A 65 15.37 6.01 -3.76
N ARG A 66 15.51 4.87 -3.08
CA ARG A 66 15.87 4.80 -1.65
C ARG A 66 17.20 5.50 -1.39
N GLN A 67 18.24 5.15 -2.13
CA GLN A 67 19.58 5.72 -1.98
C GLN A 67 19.60 7.25 -2.22
N ARG A 68 18.82 7.73 -3.21
CA ARG A 68 18.70 9.17 -3.50
C ARG A 68 17.99 9.96 -2.41
N LEU A 69 17.17 9.30 -1.59
CA LEU A 69 16.51 9.91 -0.42
C LEU A 69 17.48 10.05 0.74
N ASP A 70 18.27 9.03 1.03
CA ASP A 70 19.23 9.07 2.14
C ASP A 70 20.28 10.17 1.92
N THR A 71 20.65 10.41 0.66
CA THR A 71 21.61 11.44 0.28
C THR A 71 21.18 12.86 0.70
N THR A 72 19.89 13.22 0.59
CA THR A 72 19.43 14.59 0.91
C THR A 72 19.42 14.88 2.40
N THR A 73 19.00 13.91 3.22
CA THR A 73 19.09 14.03 4.68
C THR A 73 20.56 14.13 5.12
N ASN A 74 21.46 13.33 4.53
CA ASN A 74 22.89 13.41 4.84
C ASN A 74 23.48 14.80 4.56
N TRP A 75 23.17 15.41 3.40
CA TRP A 75 23.60 16.77 3.09
C TRP A 75 23.03 17.81 4.05
N ALA A 76 21.78 17.64 4.51
CA ALA A 76 21.19 18.53 5.50
C ALA A 76 21.93 18.47 6.85
N VAL A 77 22.33 17.27 7.30
CA VAL A 77 23.11 17.07 8.53
C VAL A 77 24.51 17.67 8.39
N VAL A 78 25.20 17.40 7.27
CA VAL A 78 26.55 17.93 7.02
C VAL A 78 26.55 19.47 6.94
N ALA A 79 25.61 20.06 6.20
CA ALA A 79 25.47 21.51 6.10
C ALA A 79 25.17 22.16 7.46
N THR A 80 24.36 21.49 8.28
CA THR A 80 24.07 21.92 9.66
C THR A 80 25.33 21.87 10.53
N GLY A 81 26.05 20.75 10.55
CA GLY A 81 27.29 20.61 11.31
C GLY A 81 28.36 21.64 10.92
N ALA A 82 28.57 21.85 9.61
CA ALA A 82 29.49 22.85 9.09
C ALA A 82 29.08 24.28 9.49
N THR A 83 27.79 24.61 9.34
CA THR A 83 27.26 25.93 9.70
C THR A 83 27.44 26.21 11.19
N LEU A 84 27.09 25.26 12.06
CA LEU A 84 27.23 25.42 13.50
C LEU A 84 28.70 25.54 13.90
N SER A 85 29.59 24.75 13.28
CA SER A 85 31.03 24.84 13.55
C SER A 85 31.58 26.23 13.23
N ILE A 86 31.17 26.83 12.10
CA ILE A 86 31.58 28.20 11.72
C ILE A 86 30.90 29.25 12.61
N ALA A 87 29.62 29.07 12.93
CA ALA A 87 28.87 30.02 13.75
C ALA A 87 29.44 30.13 15.17
N PHE A 88 29.93 29.03 15.74
CA PHE A 88 30.46 28.99 17.10
C PHE A 88 31.99 29.11 17.18
N SER A 89 32.73 29.06 16.07
CA SER A 89 34.19 29.17 16.10
C SER A 89 34.69 30.59 16.38
N GLN A 90 33.89 31.61 16.04
CA GLN A 90 34.25 33.03 16.18
C GLN A 90 33.09 33.82 16.76
N SER A 91 33.40 34.77 17.65
CA SER A 91 32.40 35.68 18.25
C SER A 91 31.77 36.60 17.20
N GLU A 92 32.58 37.09 16.26
CA GLU A 92 32.20 38.07 15.22
C GLU A 92 31.25 37.51 14.15
N VAL A 93 31.11 36.18 14.04
CA VAL A 93 30.25 35.57 13.02
C VAL A 93 28.79 35.85 13.35
N HIS A 94 28.14 36.54 12.41
CA HIS A 94 26.73 36.91 12.52
C HIS A 94 25.82 35.68 12.61
N HIS A 95 24.89 35.67 13.58
CA HIS A 95 23.94 34.57 13.83
C HIS A 95 23.02 34.24 12.63
N GLY A 96 22.90 35.17 11.67
CA GLY A 96 22.18 34.98 10.41
C GLY A 96 22.65 33.79 9.56
N ILE A 97 23.89 33.29 9.74
CA ILE A 97 24.35 32.07 9.05
C ILE A 97 23.50 30.84 9.42
N ILE A 98 23.03 30.76 10.68
CA ILE A 98 22.18 29.66 11.16
C ILE A 98 20.77 29.76 10.55
N LEU A 99 20.27 30.99 10.34
CA LEU A 99 19.00 31.23 9.66
C LEU A 99 19.07 30.83 8.18
N LEU A 100 20.16 31.17 7.49
CA LEU A 100 20.38 30.75 6.11
C LEU A 100 20.41 29.22 6.01
N ASN A 101 21.10 28.55 6.94
CA ASN A 101 21.10 27.08 6.97
C ASN A 101 19.73 26.49 7.31
N THR A 102 18.91 27.16 8.13
CA THR A 102 17.52 26.75 8.40
C THR A 102 16.69 26.74 7.10
N LEU A 103 16.84 27.77 6.26
CA LEU A 103 16.19 27.84 4.95
C LEU A 103 16.73 26.77 3.98
N LEU A 104 18.03 26.52 3.99
CA LEU A 104 18.65 25.45 3.19
C LEU A 104 18.13 24.06 3.58
N VAL A 105 18.01 23.78 4.88
CA VAL A 105 17.46 22.52 5.40
C VAL A 105 15.97 22.38 5.04
N LEU A 106 15.20 23.47 5.08
CA LEU A 106 13.81 23.49 4.61
C LEU A 106 13.70 23.15 3.11
N TRP A 107 14.63 23.68 2.30
CA TRP A 107 14.73 23.35 0.88
C TRP A 107 15.08 21.87 0.64
N PHE A 108 16.01 21.30 1.42
CA PHE A 108 16.32 19.87 1.35
C PHE A 108 15.12 19.00 1.74
N LEU A 109 14.38 19.36 2.80
CA LEU A 109 13.14 18.67 3.17
C LEU A 109 12.13 18.68 2.03
N PHE A 110 11.96 19.82 1.34
CA PHE A 110 11.06 19.91 0.20
C PHE A 110 11.49 19.04 -0.99
N ILE A 111 12.79 19.03 -1.33
CA ILE A 111 13.34 18.14 -2.35
C ILE A 111 13.13 16.69 -1.98
N GLU A 112 13.43 16.31 -0.73
CA GLU A 112 13.28 14.95 -0.24
C GLU A 112 11.81 14.51 -0.26
N ALA A 113 10.88 15.38 0.16
CA ALA A 113 9.45 15.13 0.10
C ALA A 113 8.98 14.85 -1.35
N ARG A 114 9.47 15.62 -2.32
CA ARG A 114 9.19 15.37 -3.75
C ARG A 114 9.72 14.01 -4.18
N ARG A 115 10.99 13.69 -3.86
CA ARG A 115 11.62 12.40 -4.19
C ARG A 115 10.92 11.22 -3.50
N TYR A 116 10.40 11.42 -2.30
CA TYR A 116 9.73 10.38 -1.52
C TYR A 116 8.45 9.91 -2.21
N ARG A 117 7.74 10.79 -2.93
CA ARG A 117 6.58 10.41 -3.75
C ARG A 117 6.95 9.41 -4.85
N TYR A 118 8.11 9.58 -5.47
CA TYR A 118 8.60 8.64 -6.50
C TYR A 118 9.00 7.30 -5.87
N TYR A 119 9.72 7.33 -4.74
CA TYR A 119 10.05 6.11 -4.00
C TYR A 119 8.81 5.30 -3.64
N GLU A 120 7.78 5.95 -3.08
CA GLU A 120 6.52 5.31 -2.72
C GLU A 120 5.82 4.67 -3.93
N LEU A 121 5.87 5.30 -5.12
CA LEU A 121 5.33 4.69 -6.34
C LEU A 121 6.02 3.36 -6.69
N TRP A 122 7.36 3.34 -6.66
CA TRP A 122 8.13 2.14 -7.00
C TRP A 122 8.00 1.05 -5.92
N SER A 123 8.12 1.43 -4.64
CA SER A 123 7.92 0.52 -3.50
C SER A 123 6.51 -0.09 -3.51
N TYR A 124 5.49 0.69 -3.88
CA TYR A 124 4.12 0.21 -4.04
C TYR A 124 3.97 -0.86 -5.14
N ARG A 125 4.60 -0.67 -6.31
CA ARG A 125 4.57 -1.67 -7.41
C ARG A 125 5.27 -2.96 -7.01
N VAL A 126 6.44 -2.85 -6.36
CA VAL A 126 7.15 -4.00 -5.80
C VAL A 126 6.25 -4.74 -4.81
N ARG A 127 5.61 -4.01 -3.90
CA ARG A 127 4.73 -4.59 -2.89
C ARG A 127 3.52 -5.31 -3.49
N LEU A 128 2.92 -4.73 -4.52
CA LEU A 128 1.86 -5.34 -5.33
C LEU A 128 2.26 -6.72 -5.87
N MET A 129 3.47 -6.82 -6.43
CA MET A 129 3.99 -8.10 -6.94
C MET A 129 4.31 -9.07 -5.79
N GLU A 130 4.89 -8.60 -4.69
CA GLU A 130 5.18 -9.44 -3.53
C GLU A 130 3.92 -10.07 -2.93
N THR A 131 2.85 -9.29 -2.74
CA THR A 131 1.62 -9.76 -2.09
C THR A 131 0.74 -10.59 -3.01
N ASP A 132 0.55 -10.16 -4.26
CA ASP A 132 -0.44 -10.77 -5.12
C ASP A 132 0.14 -11.79 -6.09
N PHE A 133 1.41 -11.68 -6.46
CA PHE A 133 2.07 -12.64 -7.35
C PHE A 133 2.91 -13.64 -6.55
N TYR A 134 3.91 -13.19 -5.80
CA TYR A 134 4.86 -14.08 -5.13
C TYR A 134 4.26 -14.77 -3.90
N ALA A 135 3.55 -14.07 -3.02
CA ALA A 135 2.96 -14.70 -1.83
C ALA A 135 1.86 -15.72 -2.21
N ALA A 136 1.08 -15.45 -3.27
CA ALA A 136 0.10 -16.38 -3.80
C ALA A 136 0.73 -17.68 -4.35
N MET A 137 2.00 -17.65 -4.81
CA MET A 137 2.74 -18.84 -5.20
C MET A 137 3.23 -19.67 -4.00
N LEU A 138 3.30 -19.09 -2.80
CA LEU A 138 3.83 -19.75 -1.61
C LEU A 138 2.73 -20.38 -0.73
N VAL A 139 1.46 -19.95 -0.88
CA VAL A 139 0.34 -20.40 -0.06
C VAL A 139 -0.76 -21.04 -0.93
N PRO A 140 -1.09 -22.33 -0.75
CA PRO A 140 -2.23 -22.96 -1.40
C PRO A 140 -3.58 -22.38 -0.92
N PRO A 141 -4.61 -22.24 -1.77
CA PRO A 141 -4.65 -22.53 -3.21
C PRO A 141 -3.94 -21.44 -4.05
N PHE A 142 -3.11 -21.87 -4.99
CA PHE A 142 -2.19 -21.03 -5.77
C PHE A 142 -2.88 -20.20 -6.87
N HIS A 143 -3.80 -19.31 -6.49
CA HIS A 143 -4.37 -18.34 -7.43
C HIS A 143 -4.11 -16.91 -6.93
N PRO A 144 -3.45 -16.05 -7.72
CA PRO A 144 -3.36 -14.64 -7.40
C PRO A 144 -4.76 -14.01 -7.35
N SER A 145 -4.93 -12.90 -6.63
CA SER A 145 -6.25 -12.24 -6.52
C SER A 145 -6.75 -11.83 -7.92
N PRO A 146 -8.02 -12.03 -8.30
CA PRO A 146 -8.47 -11.82 -9.69
C PRO A 146 -8.15 -10.43 -10.27
N GLU A 147 -8.07 -9.42 -9.40
CA GLU A 147 -7.89 -8.01 -9.74
C GLU A 147 -6.41 -7.57 -9.71
N TRP A 148 -5.46 -8.42 -9.34
CA TRP A 148 -4.07 -8.01 -9.14
C TRP A 148 -3.42 -7.48 -10.42
N ALA A 149 -3.65 -8.19 -11.53
CA ALA A 149 -3.07 -7.87 -12.82
C ALA A 149 -3.68 -6.57 -13.37
N GLU A 150 -4.97 -6.33 -13.10
CA GLU A 150 -5.66 -5.09 -13.46
C GLU A 150 -5.09 -3.90 -12.66
N ASN A 151 -4.93 -4.04 -11.34
CA ASN A 151 -4.33 -3.01 -10.49
C ASN A 151 -2.89 -2.66 -10.93
N LEU A 152 -2.08 -3.67 -11.27
CA LEU A 152 -0.72 -3.46 -11.77
C LEU A 152 -0.72 -2.80 -13.15
N ALA A 153 -1.59 -3.27 -14.06
CA ALA A 153 -1.74 -2.71 -15.40
C ALA A 153 -2.22 -1.26 -15.36
N GLU A 154 -3.23 -0.95 -14.54
CA GLU A 154 -3.74 0.40 -14.34
C GLU A 154 -2.63 1.33 -13.83
N ASN A 155 -1.84 0.89 -12.85
CA ASN A 155 -0.73 1.69 -12.34
C ASN A 155 0.40 1.90 -13.36
N LEU A 156 0.60 0.94 -14.28
CA LEU A 156 1.56 1.05 -15.38
C LEU A 156 1.08 1.96 -16.51
N LEU A 157 -0.20 1.86 -16.87
CA LEU A 157 -0.84 2.63 -17.94
C LEU A 157 -1.15 4.06 -17.51
N THR A 158 -1.52 4.25 -16.24
CA THR A 158 -1.88 5.55 -15.64
C THR A 158 -1.06 5.79 -14.36
N PRO A 159 0.22 6.18 -14.49
CA PRO A 159 1.08 6.39 -13.33
C PRO A 159 0.57 7.56 -12.47
N SER A 160 0.13 7.28 -11.26
CA SER A 160 -0.28 8.28 -10.28
C SER A 160 0.52 8.13 -8.99
N PHE A 161 0.84 9.24 -8.32
CA PHE A 161 1.53 9.19 -7.05
C PHE A 161 0.56 8.77 -5.95
N PRO A 162 0.82 7.68 -5.21
CA PRO A 162 -0.09 7.19 -4.16
C PRO A 162 -0.14 8.14 -2.96
N ILE A 163 0.89 8.97 -2.78
CA ILE A 163 1.05 9.90 -1.68
C ILE A 163 1.02 11.36 -2.18
N SER A 164 0.28 12.20 -1.45
CA SER A 164 0.26 13.65 -1.68
C SER A 164 1.57 14.33 -1.23
N LEU A 165 1.86 15.52 -1.76
CA LEU A 165 3.05 16.27 -1.38
C LEU A 165 3.05 16.65 0.12
N SER A 166 1.89 17.04 0.66
CA SER A 166 1.74 17.42 2.06
C SER A 166 1.96 16.23 3.01
N GLU A 167 1.42 15.06 2.66
CA GLU A 167 1.65 13.82 3.41
C GLU A 167 3.12 13.39 3.36
N ALA A 168 3.76 13.47 2.19
CA ALA A 168 5.18 13.16 2.04
C ALA A 168 6.06 14.12 2.85
N PHE A 169 5.79 15.43 2.79
CA PHE A 169 6.49 16.44 3.57
C PHE A 169 6.34 16.20 5.07
N GLY A 170 5.12 15.94 5.54
CA GLY A 170 4.84 15.67 6.95
C GLY A 170 5.56 14.43 7.49
N ARG A 171 5.58 13.34 6.71
CA ARG A 171 6.30 12.11 7.08
C ARG A 171 7.80 12.35 7.21
N ARG A 172 8.40 13.05 6.24
CA ARG A 172 9.83 13.37 6.24
C ARG A 172 10.21 14.34 7.36
N LEU A 173 9.36 15.34 7.60
CA LEU A 173 9.52 16.27 8.70
C LEU A 173 9.58 15.53 10.04
N ARG A 174 8.57 14.69 10.34
CA ARG A 174 8.49 13.97 11.64
C ARG A 174 9.61 12.97 11.87
N ARG A 175 9.98 12.19 10.85
CA ARG A 175 10.92 11.07 11.03
C ARG A 175 12.38 11.48 11.02
N ASN A 176 12.74 12.48 10.18
CA ASN A 176 14.14 12.80 9.92
C ASN A 176 14.48 14.25 10.29
N TYR A 177 13.70 15.22 9.80
CA TYR A 177 14.12 16.64 9.83
C TYR A 177 13.77 17.37 11.13
N LEU A 178 12.80 16.89 11.91
CA LEU A 178 12.37 17.54 13.14
C LEU A 178 13.55 17.77 14.10
N TRP A 179 14.42 16.77 14.24
CA TRP A 179 15.60 16.86 15.10
C TRP A 179 16.63 17.87 14.58
N ILE A 180 16.86 17.92 13.27
CA ILE A 180 17.77 18.90 12.65
C ILE A 180 17.26 20.32 12.92
N PHE A 181 15.96 20.56 12.73
CA PHE A 181 15.33 21.84 13.02
C PHE A 181 15.42 22.22 14.50
N LEU A 182 15.17 21.29 15.42
CA LEU A 182 15.28 21.56 16.86
C LEU A 182 16.72 21.94 17.26
N ILE A 183 17.72 21.25 16.72
CA ILE A 183 19.14 21.57 16.95
C ILE A 183 19.47 22.95 16.39
N LEU A 184 18.98 23.30 15.19
CA LEU A 184 19.20 24.62 14.60
C LEU A 184 18.55 25.74 15.41
N TYR A 185 17.32 25.54 15.88
CA TYR A 185 16.64 26.52 16.73
C TYR A 185 17.39 26.76 18.04
N ALA A 186 17.72 25.68 18.76
CA ALA A 186 18.46 25.76 20.01
C ALA A 186 19.82 26.44 19.80
N SER A 187 20.50 26.11 18.70
CA SER A 187 21.78 26.71 18.34
C SER A 187 21.67 28.19 17.99
N TRP A 188 20.61 28.60 17.31
CA TRP A 188 20.35 30.00 16.98
C TRP A 188 20.12 30.84 18.25
N VAL A 189 19.26 30.36 19.15
CA VAL A 189 19.03 30.99 20.47
C VAL A 189 20.33 31.06 21.27
N ALA A 190 21.08 29.96 21.35
CA ALA A 190 22.35 29.91 22.05
C ALA A 190 23.40 30.87 21.48
N LYS A 191 23.48 31.02 20.15
CA LYS A 191 24.44 31.94 19.50
C LYS A 191 24.18 33.39 19.90
N ILE A 192 22.91 33.82 19.88
CA ILE A 192 22.51 35.20 20.24
C ILE A 192 22.71 35.44 21.74
N TRP A 193 22.41 34.43 22.56
CA TRP A 193 22.53 34.53 24.01
C TRP A 193 23.98 34.58 24.49
N LEU A 194 24.87 33.75 23.93
CA LEU A 194 26.23 33.57 24.44
C LEU A 194 27.25 34.55 23.84
N PHE A 195 27.06 34.99 22.59
CA PHE A 195 28.04 35.78 21.86
C PHE A 195 27.51 37.18 21.52
N PRO A 196 28.40 38.20 21.46
CA PRO A 196 29.84 38.16 21.76
C PRO A 196 30.14 38.03 23.26
N THR A 197 29.24 38.51 24.12
CA THR A 197 29.24 38.30 25.58
C THR A 197 27.89 37.75 26.01
N PRO A 198 27.78 37.01 27.13
CA PRO A 198 26.49 36.51 27.60
C PRO A 198 25.47 37.65 27.82
N ALA A 199 24.28 37.52 27.24
CA ALA A 199 23.20 38.50 27.39
C ALA A 199 22.75 38.60 28.85
N LYS A 200 22.54 39.84 29.33
CA LYS A 200 22.15 40.10 30.72
C LYS A 200 20.65 40.03 30.94
N ASP A 201 19.87 40.39 29.92
CA ASP A 201 18.42 40.39 29.96
C ASP A 201 17.79 40.01 28.60
N PHE A 202 16.46 39.91 28.59
CA PHE A 202 15.72 39.55 27.38
C PHE A 202 15.65 40.70 26.36
N ALA A 203 15.82 41.95 26.80
CA ALA A 203 15.83 43.11 25.92
C ALA A 203 17.07 43.11 25.03
N GLU A 204 18.24 42.84 25.61
CA GLU A 204 19.51 42.67 24.89
C GLU A 204 19.44 41.47 23.93
N PHE A 205 18.76 40.38 24.31
CA PHE A 205 18.52 39.25 23.41
C PHE A 205 17.69 39.66 22.18
N ILE A 206 16.63 40.45 22.36
CA ILE A 206 15.81 40.96 21.26
C ILE A 206 16.66 41.88 20.38
N GLU A 207 17.38 42.84 20.96
CA GLU A 207 18.22 43.78 20.21
C GLU A 207 19.25 43.05 19.33
N ARG A 208 19.94 42.05 19.89
CA ARG A 208 20.92 41.23 19.17
C ARG A 208 20.33 40.29 18.13
N SER A 209 19.02 40.06 18.14
CA SER A 209 18.33 39.23 17.15
C SER A 209 18.10 39.96 15.83
N GLN A 210 18.45 41.25 15.73
CA GLN A 210 18.34 42.06 14.52
C GLN A 210 19.19 41.49 13.39
N VAL A 211 18.61 41.42 12.18
CA VAL A 211 19.34 41.01 10.97
C VAL A 211 19.17 42.07 9.89
N GLY A 212 20.24 42.84 9.68
CA GLY A 212 20.23 43.98 8.75
C GLY A 212 19.11 44.98 9.11
N PRO A 213 18.17 45.29 8.19
CA PRO A 213 17.08 46.24 8.45
C PRO A 213 15.91 45.64 9.25
N ILE A 214 15.90 44.32 9.51
CA ILE A 214 14.79 43.63 10.17
C ILE A 214 15.01 43.68 11.68
N SER A 215 14.07 44.31 12.41
CA SER A 215 14.15 44.39 13.87
C SER A 215 14.16 43.01 14.53
N GLY A 216 14.80 42.91 15.69
CA GLY A 216 14.92 41.63 16.39
C GLY A 216 13.59 41.03 16.83
N GLU A 217 12.61 41.87 17.19
CA GLU A 217 11.24 41.42 17.49
C GLU A 217 10.60 40.70 16.32
N ILE A 218 10.71 41.28 15.11
CA ILE A 218 10.18 40.68 13.89
C ILE A 218 10.93 39.39 13.58
N MET A 219 12.27 39.37 13.75
CA MET A 219 13.07 38.18 13.48
C MET A 219 12.71 37.01 14.41
N ILE A 220 12.58 37.26 15.72
CA ILE A 220 12.13 36.25 16.68
C ILE A 220 10.71 35.79 16.33
N GLY A 221 9.81 36.73 16.01
CA GLY A 221 8.45 36.42 15.59
C GLY A 221 8.39 35.50 14.36
N LEU A 222 9.17 35.81 13.32
CA LEU A 222 9.28 34.97 12.12
C LEU A 222 9.85 33.58 12.43
N GLY A 223 10.88 33.51 13.28
CA GLY A 223 11.44 32.25 13.75
C GLY A 223 10.38 31.41 14.45
N VAL A 224 9.75 31.94 15.51
CA VAL A 224 8.69 31.25 16.26
C VAL A 224 7.55 30.84 15.34
N ALA A 225 7.10 31.71 14.44
CA ALA A 225 6.04 31.40 13.47
C ALA A 225 6.40 30.21 12.57
N LEU A 226 7.64 30.17 12.04
CA LEU A 226 8.12 29.05 11.24
C LEU A 226 8.13 27.74 12.03
N TYR A 227 8.67 27.72 13.25
CA TYR A 227 8.75 26.51 14.06
C TYR A 227 7.38 26.03 14.55
N VAL A 228 6.49 26.95 14.91
CA VAL A 228 5.08 26.63 15.23
C VAL A 228 4.39 26.07 14.00
N PHE A 229 4.55 26.68 12.82
CA PHE A 229 4.01 26.15 11.57
C PHE A 229 4.52 24.72 11.29
N LEU A 230 5.83 24.48 11.40
CA LEU A 230 6.40 23.14 11.21
C LEU A 230 5.86 22.13 12.24
N GLY A 231 5.73 22.52 13.51
CA GLY A 231 5.17 21.67 14.56
C GLY A 231 3.70 21.33 14.33
N VAL A 232 2.86 22.33 14.04
CA VAL A 232 1.44 22.13 13.72
C VAL A 232 1.29 21.29 12.45
N PHE A 233 2.06 21.59 11.40
CA PHE A 233 2.05 20.81 10.17
C PHE A 233 2.46 19.36 10.42
N ALA A 234 3.49 19.13 11.26
CA ALA A 234 3.90 17.81 11.67
C ALA A 234 2.78 17.05 12.39
N VAL A 235 1.97 17.70 13.24
CA VAL A 235 0.84 17.08 13.94
C VAL A 235 -0.34 16.80 13.01
N ILE A 236 -0.78 17.78 12.21
CA ILE A 236 -1.94 17.63 11.29
C ILE A 236 -1.70 16.49 10.30
N THR A 237 -0.46 16.36 9.81
CA THR A 237 -0.11 15.33 8.82
C THR A 237 0.14 13.94 9.42
N ILE A 238 -0.06 13.71 10.73
CA ILE A 238 0.00 12.37 11.35
C ILE A 238 -1.10 11.47 10.77
N ASN A 239 -2.29 12.04 10.57
CA ASN A 239 -3.48 11.31 10.17
C ASN A 239 -3.62 11.15 8.65
N LEU A 240 -2.69 11.71 7.87
CA LEU A 240 -2.61 11.46 6.43
C LEU A 240 -1.94 10.10 6.21
N THR A 241 -2.77 9.06 6.06
CA THR A 241 -2.34 7.67 5.85
C THR A 241 -2.84 7.10 4.51
N ARG A 242 -3.01 7.95 3.49
CA ARG A 242 -3.52 7.50 2.18
C ARG A 242 -2.56 6.53 1.50
N ALA A 243 -1.25 6.67 1.72
CA ALA A 243 -0.24 5.75 1.23
C ALA A 243 0.29 4.87 2.36
N THR A 244 -0.39 3.78 2.66
CA THR A 244 0.12 2.71 3.52
C THR A 244 1.29 2.01 2.81
N GLY A 245 2.51 2.48 3.05
CA GLY A 245 3.74 1.89 2.51
C GLY A 245 4.02 0.47 3.04
N GLU A 246 5.26 0.03 2.87
CA GLU A 246 5.85 -1.33 3.06
C GLU A 246 5.31 -2.22 4.20
N VAL A 247 4.77 -1.64 5.28
CA VAL A 247 4.50 -2.36 6.54
C VAL A 247 3.02 -2.65 6.78
N LEU A 248 2.09 -2.02 6.05
CA LEU A 248 0.67 -2.21 6.31
C LEU A 248 0.02 -3.19 5.31
N PRO A 249 -0.75 -4.18 5.78
CA PRO A 249 -1.44 -5.12 4.90
C PRO A 249 -2.39 -4.38 3.96
N ARG A 250 -2.20 -4.56 2.65
CA ARG A 250 -3.09 -4.02 1.61
C ARG A 250 -4.44 -4.76 1.61
N PHE A 251 -4.38 -6.03 2.02
CA PHE A 251 -5.52 -6.87 2.38
C PHE A 251 -5.61 -6.93 3.90
N GLY A 252 -6.72 -6.45 4.45
CA GLY A 252 -7.06 -6.71 5.85
C GLY A 252 -7.33 -8.19 6.03
N TYR A 253 -6.29 -8.98 6.23
CA TYR A 253 -6.39 -10.10 7.14
C TYR A 253 -6.21 -9.56 8.55
N GLU A 254 -7.14 -9.96 9.38
CA GLU A 254 -7.36 -9.55 10.75
C GLU A 254 -6.06 -9.47 11.55
N THR A 255 -5.66 -8.25 11.92
CA THR A 255 -5.26 -8.08 13.32
C THR A 255 -6.56 -8.06 14.10
N ALA A 256 -6.96 -9.25 14.55
CA ALA A 256 -7.81 -9.43 15.72
C ALA A 256 -7.06 -8.96 16.99
N THR A 257 -6.42 -7.79 16.94
CA THR A 257 -6.08 -7.04 18.14
C THR A 257 -7.33 -6.32 18.57
N ALA A 258 -8.08 -6.99 19.43
CA ALA A 258 -9.07 -6.44 20.35
C ALA A 258 -9.88 -5.29 19.76
N ALA A 259 -11.07 -5.62 19.23
CA ALA A 259 -12.17 -4.67 19.32
C ALA A 259 -12.18 -4.11 20.75
N PRO A 260 -12.12 -2.79 20.96
CA PRO A 260 -12.59 -2.23 22.21
C PRO A 260 -14.04 -2.69 22.30
N SER A 261 -14.37 -3.43 23.34
CA SER A 261 -15.74 -3.66 23.75
C SER A 261 -16.52 -2.34 23.67
N GLU A 262 -17.78 -2.40 23.28
CA GLU A 262 -18.70 -1.25 23.11
C GLU A 262 -19.00 -0.47 24.41
N GLN A 263 -18.10 -0.46 25.39
CA GLN A 263 -18.27 0.24 26.65
C GLN A 263 -17.09 1.16 26.90
N GLY A 264 -17.09 2.29 26.20
CA GLY A 264 -16.13 3.36 26.47
C GLY A 264 -16.12 4.40 25.36
N LYS A 265 -17.07 5.35 25.39
CA LYS A 265 -16.95 6.57 24.58
C LYS A 265 -15.68 7.31 25.03
N PRO A 266 -14.66 7.50 24.20
CA PRO A 266 -13.52 8.33 24.58
C PRO A 266 -14.01 9.78 24.71
N LYS A 267 -13.85 10.38 25.89
CA LYS A 267 -14.06 11.82 26.11
C LYS A 267 -12.76 12.58 25.81
N GLY A 268 -12.88 13.76 25.19
CA GLY A 268 -11.78 14.72 24.98
C GLY A 268 -11.23 14.81 23.55
N LEU A 269 -10.17 15.60 23.37
CA LEU A 269 -9.54 15.94 22.07
C LEU A 269 -9.20 14.72 21.18
N ARG A 270 -8.97 13.56 21.81
CA ARG A 270 -8.71 12.27 21.13
C ARG A 270 -9.91 11.74 20.34
N ALA A 271 -11.16 12.07 20.71
CA ALA A 271 -12.36 11.67 19.98
C ALA A 271 -12.54 12.42 18.65
N LEU A 272 -12.01 13.64 18.57
CA LEU A 272 -12.04 14.46 17.35
C LEU A 272 -10.95 14.03 16.35
N LEU A 273 -9.87 13.44 16.85
CA LEU A 273 -8.70 12.99 16.08
C LEU A 273 -8.70 11.47 15.82
N ALA A 274 -9.65 10.72 16.39
CA ALA A 274 -9.76 9.29 16.20
C ALA A 274 -10.28 8.98 14.77
N PRO A 275 -9.61 8.10 14.01
CA PRO A 275 -10.08 7.73 12.69
C PRO A 275 -11.43 7.04 12.81
N ARG A 276 -12.46 7.62 12.19
CA ARG A 276 -13.63 6.84 11.77
C ARG A 276 -13.17 5.94 10.62
N SER A 277 -12.61 4.77 10.95
CA SER A 277 -12.35 3.73 9.97
C SER A 277 -13.70 3.33 9.37
N ARG A 278 -14.00 3.86 8.18
CA ARG A 278 -15.19 3.50 7.43
C ARG A 278 -14.95 2.11 6.91
N ARG A 279 -15.75 1.14 7.37
CA ARG A 279 -15.70 -0.23 6.84
C ARG A 279 -15.91 -0.15 5.33
N ARG A 280 -14.98 -0.70 4.54
CA ARG A 280 -15.12 -0.73 3.07
C ARG A 280 -16.42 -1.45 2.72
N GLN A 281 -17.20 -0.81 1.84
CA GLN A 281 -18.53 -1.25 1.44
C GLN A 281 -18.46 -1.89 0.06
N LEU A 282 -19.22 -2.96 -0.11
CA LEU A 282 -19.28 -3.76 -1.32
C LEU A 282 -20.75 -3.89 -1.75
N LEU A 283 -20.93 -3.92 -3.06
CA LEU A 283 -22.19 -4.26 -3.71
C LEU A 283 -22.03 -5.63 -4.34
N ALA A 284 -22.84 -6.59 -3.91
CA ALA A 284 -22.91 -7.91 -4.54
C ALA A 284 -24.11 -7.99 -5.48
N LEU A 285 -23.85 -8.54 -6.67
CA LEU A 285 -24.83 -8.96 -7.66
C LEU A 285 -24.78 -10.49 -7.74
N ILE A 286 -25.89 -11.14 -7.42
CA ILE A 286 -25.99 -12.60 -7.38
C ILE A 286 -26.96 -13.03 -8.48
N ILE A 287 -26.47 -13.78 -9.44
CA ILE A 287 -27.26 -14.35 -10.54
C ILE A 287 -27.47 -15.83 -10.22
N THR A 288 -28.70 -16.22 -9.96
CA THR A 288 -29.08 -17.58 -9.55
C THR A 288 -30.37 -18.02 -10.23
N ASP A 289 -30.54 -19.33 -10.40
CA ASP A 289 -31.80 -19.93 -10.85
C ASP A 289 -32.79 -20.14 -9.69
N GLN A 290 -32.37 -19.94 -8.43
CA GLN A 290 -33.17 -20.12 -7.22
C GLN A 290 -33.17 -18.85 -6.33
N PRO A 291 -33.75 -17.73 -6.82
CA PRO A 291 -33.68 -16.45 -6.12
C PRO A 291 -34.37 -16.47 -4.74
N ASP A 292 -35.44 -17.23 -4.57
CA ASP A 292 -36.20 -17.27 -3.31
C ASP A 292 -35.43 -17.99 -2.19
N ALA A 293 -34.80 -19.12 -2.51
CA ALA A 293 -33.99 -19.87 -1.53
C ALA A 293 -32.78 -19.05 -1.07
N VAL A 294 -32.05 -18.46 -2.04
CA VAL A 294 -30.86 -17.65 -1.77
C VAL A 294 -31.22 -16.37 -1.01
N SER A 295 -32.29 -15.67 -1.40
CA SER A 295 -32.71 -14.44 -0.72
C SER A 295 -33.13 -14.68 0.72
N ASN A 296 -33.94 -15.71 0.98
CA ASN A 296 -34.33 -16.11 2.33
C ASN A 296 -33.12 -16.41 3.20
N ARG A 297 -32.12 -17.11 2.64
CA ARG A 297 -30.89 -17.45 3.37
C ARG A 297 -30.08 -16.22 3.75
N ILE A 298 -29.95 -15.24 2.85
CA ILE A 298 -29.22 -14.00 3.13
C ILE A 298 -29.96 -13.17 4.19
N LEU A 299 -31.30 -13.15 4.13
CA LEU A 299 -32.13 -12.48 5.13
C LEU A 299 -32.00 -13.15 6.51
N THR A 300 -31.95 -14.47 6.61
CA THR A 300 -31.85 -15.19 7.89
C THR A 300 -30.44 -15.18 8.47
N ASP A 301 -29.45 -15.60 7.70
CA ASP A 301 -28.09 -15.88 8.20
C ASP A 301 -27.28 -14.60 8.37
N MET A 302 -27.47 -13.64 7.46
CA MET A 302 -26.70 -12.39 7.43
C MET A 302 -27.48 -11.18 7.93
N LYS A 303 -28.81 -11.31 8.12
CA LYS A 303 -29.71 -10.19 8.48
C LYS A 303 -29.53 -8.99 7.55
N ARG A 304 -29.25 -9.25 6.27
CA ARG A 304 -28.95 -8.22 5.27
C ARG A 304 -30.10 -8.11 4.28
N GLY A 305 -30.48 -6.87 3.94
CA GLY A 305 -31.48 -6.61 2.92
C GLY A 305 -30.96 -7.00 1.53
N VAL A 306 -31.84 -7.62 0.75
CA VAL A 306 -31.57 -8.04 -0.63
C VAL A 306 -32.70 -7.53 -1.51
N THR A 307 -32.38 -7.01 -2.70
CA THR A 307 -33.36 -6.50 -3.68
C THR A 307 -33.27 -7.33 -4.95
N ALA A 308 -34.41 -7.77 -5.49
CA ALA A 308 -34.44 -8.47 -6.77
C ALA A 308 -34.49 -7.46 -7.94
N LEU A 309 -33.62 -7.65 -8.92
CA LEU A 309 -33.61 -6.94 -10.20
C LEU A 309 -34.02 -7.92 -11.29
N ALA A 310 -35.01 -7.53 -12.11
CA ALA A 310 -35.40 -8.32 -13.26
C ALA A 310 -34.34 -8.22 -14.37
N GLY A 311 -33.90 -9.36 -14.90
CA GLY A 311 -32.99 -9.44 -16.02
C GLY A 311 -33.39 -10.54 -16.99
N LYS A 312 -32.78 -10.55 -18.17
CA LYS A 312 -32.99 -11.59 -19.18
C LYS A 312 -31.66 -12.15 -19.62
N GLY A 313 -31.49 -13.47 -19.51
CA GLY A 313 -30.28 -14.14 -19.95
C GLY A 313 -30.21 -14.14 -21.47
N MET A 314 -29.29 -13.40 -22.07
CA MET A 314 -29.19 -13.32 -23.54
C MET A 314 -28.73 -14.63 -24.20
N TYR A 315 -28.02 -15.50 -23.47
CA TYR A 315 -27.63 -16.81 -23.96
C TYR A 315 -28.78 -17.84 -23.89
N THR A 316 -29.59 -17.77 -22.83
CA THR A 316 -30.65 -18.75 -22.57
C THR A 316 -32.03 -18.29 -23.02
N GLY A 317 -32.21 -17.00 -23.28
CA GLY A 317 -33.47 -16.35 -23.60
C GLY A 317 -34.47 -16.26 -22.44
N LYS A 318 -34.12 -16.75 -21.25
CA LYS A 318 -35.01 -16.84 -20.09
C LYS A 318 -34.92 -15.59 -19.21
N ASP A 319 -36.06 -15.19 -18.67
CA ASP A 319 -36.10 -14.17 -17.62
C ASP A 319 -35.48 -14.75 -16.34
N ARG A 320 -34.66 -13.94 -15.66
CA ARG A 320 -33.91 -14.31 -14.46
C ARG A 320 -33.92 -13.15 -13.47
N SER A 321 -34.04 -13.48 -12.19
CA SER A 321 -33.91 -12.49 -11.11
C SER A 321 -32.45 -12.41 -10.65
N ILE A 322 -31.90 -11.21 -10.65
CA ILE A 322 -30.56 -10.90 -10.14
C ILE A 322 -30.74 -10.28 -8.75
N LEU A 323 -30.14 -10.87 -7.73
CA LEU A 323 -30.22 -10.34 -6.38
C LEU A 323 -29.11 -9.33 -6.12
N LEU A 324 -29.49 -8.14 -5.67
CA LEU A 324 -28.60 -7.06 -5.27
C LEU A 324 -28.51 -7.03 -3.75
N CYS A 325 -27.30 -7.08 -3.21
CA CYS A 325 -27.06 -7.01 -1.77
C CYS A 325 -25.92 -6.04 -1.46
N ALA A 326 -26.14 -5.13 -0.52
CA ALA A 326 -25.10 -4.25 0.00
C ALA A 326 -24.53 -4.84 1.28
N LEU A 327 -23.21 -4.96 1.35
CA LEU A 327 -22.51 -5.61 2.46
C LEU A 327 -21.14 -4.95 2.73
N THR A 328 -20.50 -5.35 3.81
CA THR A 328 -19.12 -4.99 4.15
C THR A 328 -18.13 -6.06 3.70
N VAL A 329 -16.84 -5.72 3.62
CA VAL A 329 -15.78 -6.68 3.24
C VAL A 329 -15.78 -7.95 4.11
N THR A 330 -16.05 -7.82 5.42
CA THR A 330 -16.09 -8.95 6.35
C THR A 330 -17.30 -9.86 6.13
N GLU A 331 -18.40 -9.32 5.60
CA GLU A 331 -19.63 -10.07 5.31
C GLU A 331 -19.55 -10.82 3.98
N ALA A 332 -18.60 -10.49 3.10
CA ALA A 332 -18.51 -11.06 1.76
C ALA A 332 -18.20 -12.56 1.74
N HIS A 333 -17.42 -13.05 2.72
CA HIS A 333 -17.16 -14.48 2.84
C HIS A 333 -18.43 -15.25 3.21
N ASN A 334 -19.18 -14.74 4.19
CA ASN A 334 -20.45 -15.34 4.62
C ASN A 334 -21.47 -15.37 3.50
N LEU A 335 -21.53 -14.32 2.67
CA LEU A 335 -22.39 -14.27 1.48
C LEU A 335 -22.04 -15.39 0.50
N LYS A 336 -20.77 -15.53 0.14
CA LYS A 336 -20.31 -16.56 -0.80
C LYS A 336 -20.63 -17.96 -0.27
N SER A 337 -20.40 -18.21 1.01
CA SER A 337 -20.72 -19.48 1.66
C SER A 337 -22.22 -19.75 1.73
N ALA A 338 -23.05 -18.73 1.97
CA ALA A 338 -24.50 -18.87 1.99
C ALA A 338 -25.05 -19.19 0.59
N VAL A 339 -24.60 -18.47 -0.44
CA VAL A 339 -25.01 -18.70 -1.82
C VAL A 339 -24.57 -20.09 -2.30
N ALA A 340 -23.32 -20.47 -2.05
CA ALA A 340 -22.78 -21.76 -2.50
C ALA A 340 -23.47 -22.99 -1.89
N LYS A 341 -24.09 -22.85 -0.71
CA LYS A 341 -24.87 -23.93 -0.07
C LYS A 341 -26.20 -24.18 -0.76
N GLU A 342 -26.88 -23.14 -1.24
CA GLU A 342 -28.18 -23.24 -1.88
C GLU A 342 -28.06 -23.48 -3.39
N ASP A 343 -27.14 -22.76 -4.06
CA ASP A 343 -26.92 -22.86 -5.49
C ASP A 343 -25.43 -22.83 -5.83
N SER A 344 -24.86 -24.01 -6.09
CA SER A 344 -23.48 -24.17 -6.51
C SER A 344 -23.20 -23.67 -7.93
N LYS A 345 -24.24 -23.38 -8.72
CA LYS A 345 -24.13 -22.83 -10.08
C LYS A 345 -24.38 -21.32 -10.14
N ALA A 346 -24.67 -20.69 -9.00
CA ALA A 346 -24.87 -19.25 -8.93
C ALA A 346 -23.58 -18.48 -9.24
N VAL A 347 -23.73 -17.32 -9.88
CA VAL A 347 -22.65 -16.38 -10.15
C VAL A 347 -22.76 -15.22 -9.18
N VAL A 348 -21.72 -14.99 -8.38
CA VAL A 348 -21.66 -13.87 -7.43
C VAL A 348 -20.58 -12.89 -7.90
N ILE A 349 -21.00 -11.69 -8.27
CA ILE A 349 -20.13 -10.57 -8.62
C ILE A 349 -20.10 -9.64 -7.42
N VAL A 350 -18.92 -9.21 -6.99
CA VAL A 350 -18.76 -8.28 -5.87
C VAL A 350 -17.96 -7.09 -6.38
N SER A 351 -18.53 -5.90 -6.27
CA SER A 351 -17.92 -4.66 -6.74
C SER A 351 -17.76 -3.68 -5.58
N PRO A 352 -16.65 -2.92 -5.51
CA PRO A 352 -16.48 -1.89 -4.50
C PRO A 352 -17.47 -0.75 -4.74
N ALA A 353 -18.16 -0.32 -3.68
CA ALA A 353 -19.01 0.86 -3.71
C ALA A 353 -18.24 2.06 -3.15
N GLN A 354 -18.38 3.24 -3.78
CA GLN A 354 -17.80 4.47 -3.24
C GLN A 354 -18.40 4.83 -1.87
N GLU A 355 -19.73 4.75 -1.77
CA GLU A 355 -20.47 5.01 -0.54
C GLU A 355 -21.86 4.35 -0.58
N ILE A 356 -22.27 3.73 0.53
CA ILE A 356 -23.59 3.14 0.77
C ILE A 356 -24.15 3.75 2.06
N LEU A 357 -25.34 4.32 1.96
CA LEU A 357 -26.05 5.02 3.03
C LEU A 357 -27.42 4.37 3.29
N GLY A 358 -27.88 4.40 4.54
CA GLY A 358 -29.17 3.84 4.97
C GLY A 358 -29.13 2.35 5.36
N GLY A 359 -30.26 1.82 5.85
CA GLY A 359 -30.51 0.38 5.97
C GLY A 359 -29.43 -0.47 6.68
N GLY A 360 -28.85 0.02 7.79
CA GLY A 360 -27.77 -0.66 8.51
C GLY A 360 -26.35 -0.23 8.10
N PHE A 361 -26.23 0.83 7.29
CA PHE A 361 -24.99 1.58 7.03
C PHE A 361 -25.06 2.99 7.63
N ALA A 362 -24.15 3.89 7.23
CA ALA A 362 -24.17 5.27 7.68
C ALA A 362 -25.50 5.96 7.30
N PRO A 363 -26.05 6.83 8.17
CA PRO A 363 -27.35 7.46 7.91
C PRO A 363 -27.31 8.35 6.66
N LEU A 364 -28.45 8.43 5.95
CA LEU A 364 -28.63 9.26 4.74
C LEU A 364 -28.61 10.76 5.04
N THR A 365 -29.00 11.17 6.25
CA THR A 365 -28.96 12.56 6.68
C THR A 365 -27.55 12.93 7.13
N GLU A 366 -26.94 13.90 6.45
CA GLU A 366 -25.77 14.62 6.95
C GLU A 366 -26.12 15.26 8.31
N LYS A 367 -25.19 15.17 9.25
CA LYS A 367 -25.28 15.81 10.56
C LYS A 367 -24.27 16.94 10.64
#